data_AF-L2GNX7-F1
#
_entry.id   AF-L2GNX7-F1
#
_cell.length_a   1.000
_cell.length_b   1.000
_cell.length_c   1.000
_cell.angle_alpha   90.00
_cell.angle_beta   90.00
_cell.angle_gamma   90.00
#
_symmetry.space_group_name_H-M   'P 1'
#
loop_
_entity.id
_entity.type
_entity.pdbx_description
1 polymer ?
#
loop_
_entity_poly.entity_id
_entity_poly.type
_entity_poly.pdbx_seq_one_letter_code
_entity_poly.pdbx_strand_id
1 'polypeptide(L)'
;MSTNELINKLKAQQDALPSIKELKVGTESFEPIFSIASTILKTKSLIDEGTDPIFTELLLPHLATTFGPPLIANAIYPRFKFSQRDLVVYLIGFILSLFVHSNSFLMFFIKEVPYVSRFFSLVKMKNSTEDTFLMFCWVITCDIAGQFISKLTFKKKFKVKTLDLLKMVVVYGGVLALRQYRMPDYYVIVVANIVPLSIKAVEYLKKVPAMKIKHTECIKEEDKKAPIRKAPKRKASLSAKLEKSK
;
A
#
# COMPACT_ATOMS: atom_id res chain seq x y z
N MET A 1 -13.90 49.02 -20.58
CA MET A 1 -12.77 48.07 -20.45
C MET A 1 -12.73 47.24 -21.71
N SER A 2 -11.68 47.40 -22.52
CA SER A 2 -11.56 46.78 -23.84
C SER A 2 -11.31 45.28 -23.71
N THR A 3 -11.81 44.47 -24.64
CA THR A 3 -11.52 43.02 -24.74
C THR A 3 -10.01 42.75 -24.70
N ASN A 4 -9.20 43.65 -25.25
CA ASN A 4 -7.73 43.54 -25.23
C ASN A 4 -7.14 43.78 -23.83
N GLU A 5 -7.73 44.66 -23.01
CA GLU A 5 -7.31 44.84 -21.61
C GLU A 5 -7.65 43.60 -20.76
N LEU A 6 -8.78 42.95 -21.06
CA LEU A 6 -9.24 41.76 -20.34
C LEU A 6 -8.34 40.55 -20.66
N ILE A 7 -7.94 40.39 -21.93
CA ILE A 7 -6.95 39.38 -22.36
C ILE A 7 -5.59 39.63 -21.73
N ASN A 8 -5.14 40.88 -21.66
CA ASN A 8 -3.84 41.22 -21.06
C ASN A 8 -3.84 41.02 -19.54
N LYS A 9 -4.95 41.32 -18.84
CA LYS A 9 -5.08 41.01 -17.41
C LYS A 9 -5.19 39.51 -17.13
N LEU A 10 -5.85 38.74 -17.99
CA LEU A 10 -5.91 37.28 -17.89
C LEU A 10 -4.52 36.64 -18.12
N LYS A 11 -3.77 37.11 -19.12
CA LYS A 11 -2.37 36.67 -19.33
C LYS A 11 -1.47 37.04 -18.15
N ALA A 12 -1.58 38.26 -17.65
CA ALA A 12 -0.82 38.68 -16.47
C ALA A 12 -1.19 37.89 -15.20
N GLN A 13 -2.46 37.52 -15.01
CA GLN A 13 -2.86 36.61 -13.92
C GLN A 13 -2.37 35.18 -14.13
N GLN A 14 -2.29 34.71 -15.37
CA GLN A 14 -1.81 33.37 -15.71
C GLN A 14 -0.28 33.25 -15.57
N ASP A 15 0.46 34.33 -15.84
CA ASP A 15 1.90 34.42 -15.61
C ASP A 15 2.25 34.72 -14.13
N ALA A 16 1.32 35.32 -13.38
CA ALA A 16 1.44 35.54 -11.93
C ALA A 16 1.06 34.31 -11.07
N LEU A 17 0.71 33.16 -11.67
CA LEU A 17 0.66 31.88 -10.96
C LEU A 17 2.06 31.23 -11.01
N PRO A 18 2.88 31.29 -9.95
CA PRO A 18 4.17 30.56 -9.86
C PRO A 18 4.01 29.02 -9.80
N SER A 19 2.91 28.43 -10.26
CA SER A 19 2.43 27.16 -9.70
C SER A 19 2.69 25.89 -10.51
N ILE A 20 3.22 25.97 -11.74
CA ILE A 20 3.34 24.76 -12.60
C ILE A 20 4.80 24.46 -13.00
N LYS A 21 5.61 25.48 -13.31
CA LYS A 21 7.01 25.27 -13.70
C LYS A 21 7.90 24.96 -12.50
N GLU A 22 7.73 25.66 -11.38
CA GLU A 22 8.52 25.43 -10.17
C GLU A 22 8.18 24.07 -9.52
N LEU A 23 6.91 23.66 -9.56
CA LEU A 23 6.48 22.35 -9.10
C LEU A 23 7.04 21.20 -9.95
N LYS A 24 7.14 21.38 -11.28
CA LYS A 24 7.78 20.38 -12.18
C LYS A 24 9.25 20.16 -11.83
N VAL A 25 10.02 21.24 -11.66
CA VAL A 25 11.46 21.18 -11.33
C VAL A 25 11.69 20.56 -9.94
N GLY A 26 10.82 20.87 -8.98
CA GLY A 26 10.81 20.22 -7.66
C GLY A 26 10.55 18.73 -7.74
N THR A 27 9.46 18.31 -8.41
CA THR A 27 9.05 16.90 -8.45
C THR A 27 10.03 15.97 -9.17
N GLU A 28 10.61 16.39 -10.28
CA GLU A 28 11.58 15.58 -11.05
C GLU A 28 12.92 15.37 -10.30
N SER A 29 13.25 16.30 -9.40
CA SER A 29 14.45 16.22 -8.55
C SER A 29 14.32 15.18 -7.43
N PHE A 30 13.10 14.96 -6.91
CA PHE A 30 12.84 14.00 -5.82
C PHE A 30 12.52 12.57 -6.30
N GLU A 31 12.20 12.37 -7.57
CA GLU A 31 11.88 11.05 -8.15
C GLU A 31 12.93 9.97 -7.83
N PRO A 32 14.26 10.23 -7.92
CA PRO A 32 15.27 9.22 -7.57
C PRO A 32 15.26 8.83 -6.09
N ILE A 33 15.05 9.79 -5.19
CA ILE A 33 15.01 9.56 -3.74
C ILE A 33 13.80 8.70 -3.39
N PHE A 34 12.64 9.00 -3.98
CA PHE A 34 11.43 8.21 -3.80
C PHE A 34 11.58 6.79 -4.35
N SER A 35 12.27 6.62 -5.48
CA SER A 35 12.57 5.31 -6.05
C SER A 35 13.50 4.49 -5.16
N ILE A 36 14.55 5.10 -4.61
CA ILE A 36 15.46 4.46 -3.64
C ILE A 36 14.69 4.02 -2.39
N ALA A 37 13.92 4.91 -1.78
CA ALA A 37 13.13 4.61 -0.59
C ALA A 37 12.12 3.47 -0.83
N SER A 38 11.46 3.49 -2.00
CA SER A 38 10.52 2.43 -2.40
C SER A 38 11.23 1.09 -2.58
N THR A 39 12.43 1.10 -3.18
CA THR A 39 13.27 -0.09 -3.35
C THR A 39 13.67 -0.69 -2.00
N ILE A 40 14.04 0.16 -1.03
CA ILE A 40 14.40 -0.27 0.34
C ILE A 40 13.22 -0.92 1.07
N LEU A 41 12.05 -0.29 1.04
CA LEU A 41 10.87 -0.85 1.69
C LEU A 41 10.42 -2.15 1.05
N LYS A 42 10.56 -2.25 -0.27
CA LYS A 42 10.24 -3.46 -0.99
C LYS A 42 11.16 -4.61 -0.62
N THR A 43 12.47 -4.36 -0.54
CA THR A 43 13.43 -5.33 -0.01
C THR A 43 13.01 -5.81 1.37
N LYS A 44 12.68 -4.88 2.28
CA LYS A 44 12.20 -5.26 3.61
C LYS A 44 10.92 -6.11 3.55
N SER A 45 9.95 -5.74 2.71
CA SER A 45 8.73 -6.54 2.54
C SER A 45 9.03 -7.96 2.05
N LEU A 46 10.00 -8.14 1.15
CA LEU A 46 10.39 -9.47 0.67
C LEU A 46 11.05 -10.30 1.78
N ILE A 47 11.87 -9.66 2.62
CA ILE A 47 12.51 -10.28 3.80
C ILE A 47 11.44 -10.66 4.84
N ASP A 48 10.53 -9.74 5.15
CA ASP A 48 9.40 -9.97 6.08
C ASP A 48 8.47 -11.09 5.57
N GLU A 49 8.39 -11.30 4.25
CA GLU A 49 7.64 -12.40 3.61
C GLU A 49 8.40 -13.74 3.59
N GLY A 50 9.64 -13.79 4.10
CA GLY A 50 10.43 -14.99 4.30
C GLY A 50 11.50 -15.27 3.23
N THR A 51 11.94 -14.24 2.49
CA THR A 51 13.10 -14.36 1.59
C THR A 51 14.39 -14.08 2.36
N ASP A 52 15.42 -14.90 2.19
CA ASP A 52 16.68 -14.64 2.88
C ASP A 52 17.35 -13.35 2.36
N PRO A 53 17.99 -12.56 3.23
CA PRO A 53 18.61 -11.28 2.88
C PRO A 53 19.94 -11.46 2.12
N ILE A 54 20.02 -12.44 1.23
CA ILE A 54 21.17 -12.75 0.39
C ILE A 54 20.93 -12.13 -0.99
N PHE A 55 21.94 -11.43 -1.52
CA PHE A 55 21.84 -10.73 -2.81
C PHE A 55 21.26 -11.60 -3.92
N THR A 56 21.77 -12.83 -4.10
CA THR A 56 21.38 -13.75 -5.17
C THR A 56 19.94 -14.23 -5.05
N GLU A 57 19.46 -14.43 -3.82
CA GLU A 57 18.10 -14.92 -3.55
C GLU A 57 17.07 -13.79 -3.63
N LEU A 58 17.48 -12.58 -3.27
CA LEU A 58 16.61 -11.40 -3.25
C LEU A 58 16.53 -10.69 -4.60
N LEU A 59 17.57 -10.79 -5.45
CA LEU A 59 17.64 -10.04 -6.72
C LEU A 59 16.49 -10.40 -7.66
N LEU A 60 16.26 -11.69 -7.90
CA LEU A 60 15.22 -12.16 -8.81
C LEU A 60 13.80 -11.79 -8.34
N PRO A 61 13.37 -12.07 -7.09
CA PRO A 61 12.05 -11.68 -6.63
C PRO A 61 11.86 -10.16 -6.61
N HIS A 62 12.91 -9.39 -6.33
CA HIS A 62 12.86 -7.93 -6.36
C HIS A 62 12.70 -7.38 -7.78
N LEU A 63 13.50 -7.88 -8.73
CA LEU A 63 13.36 -7.52 -10.16
C LEU A 63 11.99 -7.90 -10.70
N ALA A 64 11.54 -9.13 -10.44
CA ALA A 64 10.25 -9.64 -10.89
C ALA A 64 9.11 -8.77 -10.37
N THR A 65 9.10 -8.46 -9.07
CA THR A 65 8.03 -7.65 -8.48
C THR A 65 8.12 -6.17 -8.85
N THR A 66 9.30 -5.64 -9.21
CA THR A 66 9.52 -4.21 -9.53
C THR A 66 9.28 -3.89 -10.99
N PHE A 67 9.87 -4.66 -11.90
CA PHE A 67 9.77 -4.40 -13.33
C PHE A 67 8.75 -5.30 -14.02
N GLY A 68 8.45 -6.47 -13.47
CA GLY A 68 7.47 -7.37 -14.06
C GLY A 68 6.08 -6.76 -14.24
N PRO A 69 5.47 -6.10 -13.22
CA PRO A 69 4.14 -5.52 -13.38
C PRO A 69 4.04 -4.45 -14.48
N PRO A 70 4.93 -3.44 -14.53
CA PRO A 70 4.88 -2.46 -15.61
C PRO A 70 5.22 -3.07 -16.96
N LEU A 71 6.09 -4.08 -17.04
CA LEU A 71 6.37 -4.79 -18.31
C LEU A 71 5.14 -5.53 -18.84
N ILE A 72 4.39 -6.22 -17.97
CA ILE A 72 3.12 -6.88 -18.36
C ILE A 72 2.10 -5.84 -18.81
N ALA A 73 1.93 -4.76 -18.04
CA ALA A 73 1.00 -3.71 -18.43
C ALA A 73 1.41 -3.02 -19.74
N ASN A 74 2.71 -2.90 -20.01
CA ASN A 74 3.24 -2.33 -21.24
C ASN A 74 2.93 -3.18 -22.49
N ALA A 75 2.80 -4.51 -22.33
CA ALA A 75 2.40 -5.39 -23.41
C ALA A 75 0.96 -5.15 -23.88
N ILE A 76 0.10 -4.63 -22.99
CA ILE A 76 -1.30 -4.29 -23.30
C ILE A 76 -1.43 -2.81 -23.69
N TYR A 77 -0.80 -1.92 -22.92
CA TYR A 77 -0.84 -0.48 -23.11
C TYR A 77 0.59 0.08 -23.10
N PRO A 78 1.19 0.36 -24.27
CA PRO A 78 2.58 0.79 -24.35
C PRO A 78 2.79 2.18 -23.75
N ARG A 79 3.36 2.23 -22.54
CA ARG A 79 3.64 3.43 -21.74
C ARG A 79 4.95 3.38 -20.96
N PHE A 80 5.40 2.21 -20.56
CA PHE A 80 6.62 2.04 -19.78
C PHE A 80 7.84 2.21 -20.69
N LYS A 81 8.63 3.24 -20.42
CA LYS A 81 9.96 3.43 -21.02
C LYS A 81 10.99 3.16 -19.94
N PHE A 82 11.83 2.16 -20.17
CA PHE A 82 12.91 1.82 -19.27
C PHE A 82 14.11 2.72 -19.55
N SER A 83 14.46 3.61 -18.61
CA SER A 83 15.66 4.45 -18.73
C SER A 83 16.85 3.82 -18.01
N GLN A 84 18.07 4.03 -18.54
CA GLN A 84 19.31 3.63 -17.87
C GLN A 84 19.43 4.28 -16.49
N ARG A 85 18.95 5.53 -16.35
CA ARG A 85 18.91 6.25 -15.07
C ARG A 85 18.10 5.48 -14.03
N ASP A 86 16.94 4.94 -14.41
CA ASP A 86 16.06 4.22 -13.50
C ASP A 86 16.70 2.92 -13.01
N LEU A 87 17.44 2.23 -13.89
CA LEU A 87 18.21 1.04 -13.52
C LEU A 87 19.31 1.37 -12.51
N VAL A 88 20.06 2.45 -12.73
CA VAL A 88 21.14 2.87 -11.80
C VAL A 88 20.56 3.24 -10.43
N VAL A 89 19.48 4.02 -10.41
CA VAL A 89 18.80 4.40 -9.16
C VAL A 89 18.25 3.18 -8.44
N TYR A 90 17.67 2.22 -9.18
CA TYR A 90 17.22 0.94 -8.63
C TYR A 90 18.38 0.15 -8.00
N LEU A 91 19.50 0.00 -8.70
CA LEU A 91 20.66 -0.75 -8.19
C LEU A 91 21.24 -0.10 -6.92
N ILE A 92 21.36 1.23 -6.90
CA ILE A 92 21.78 1.98 -5.72
C ILE A 92 20.83 1.71 -4.56
N GLY A 93 19.52 1.82 -4.79
CA GLY A 93 18.51 1.55 -3.76
C GLY A 93 18.52 0.10 -3.27
N PHE A 94 18.77 -0.86 -4.16
CA PHE A 94 18.85 -2.28 -3.83
C PHE A 94 20.06 -2.58 -2.97
N ILE A 95 21.25 -2.08 -3.34
CA ILE A 95 22.46 -2.23 -2.53
C ILE A 95 22.28 -1.58 -1.16
N LEU A 96 21.80 -0.34 -1.11
CA LEU A 96 21.50 0.37 0.14
C LEU A 96 20.53 -0.42 1.02
N SER A 97 19.53 -1.05 0.43
CA SER A 97 18.53 -1.81 1.18
C SER A 97 19.12 -2.99 1.96
N LEU A 98 20.16 -3.64 1.43
CA LEU A 98 20.86 -4.73 2.12
C LEU A 98 21.58 -4.25 3.39
N PHE A 99 21.97 -2.98 3.47
CA PHE A 99 22.57 -2.41 4.69
C PHE A 99 21.54 -1.79 5.63
N VAL A 100 20.51 -1.15 5.08
CA VAL A 100 19.55 -0.36 5.85
C VAL A 100 18.47 -1.21 6.51
N HIS A 101 18.15 -2.39 5.96
CA HIS A 101 17.03 -3.21 6.47
C HIS A 101 17.15 -3.57 7.96
N SER A 102 18.38 -3.72 8.48
CA SER A 102 18.66 -4.03 9.89
C SER A 102 18.43 -2.85 10.85
N ASN A 103 18.39 -1.61 10.35
CA ASN A 103 18.28 -0.43 11.20
C ASN A 103 16.84 0.07 11.32
N SER A 104 16.21 -0.25 12.46
CA SER A 104 14.81 0.11 12.73
C SER A 104 14.54 1.63 12.73
N PHE A 105 15.52 2.45 13.12
CA PHE A 105 15.36 3.91 13.14
C PHE A 105 15.27 4.50 11.73
N LEU A 106 16.17 4.09 10.82
CA LEU A 106 16.12 4.53 9.43
C LEU A 106 14.84 4.04 8.74
N MET A 107 14.41 2.81 9.02
CA MET A 107 13.18 2.26 8.45
C MET A 107 11.92 3.02 8.88
N PHE A 108 11.92 3.66 10.04
CA PHE A 108 10.80 4.50 10.48
C PHE A 108 10.58 5.69 9.54
N PHE A 109 11.64 6.44 9.19
CA PHE A 109 11.53 7.57 8.27
C PHE A 109 11.23 7.14 6.84
N ILE A 110 11.89 6.08 6.38
CA ILE A 110 11.72 5.59 5.00
C ILE A 110 10.27 5.14 4.77
N LYS A 111 9.59 4.58 5.78
CA LYS A 111 8.21 4.12 5.69
C LYS A 111 7.21 5.21 5.29
N GLU A 112 7.49 6.47 5.60
CA GLU A 112 6.60 7.60 5.26
C GLU A 112 6.79 8.07 3.81
N VAL A 113 7.97 7.84 3.23
CA VAL A 113 8.33 8.31 1.88
C VAL A 113 7.39 7.83 0.77
N PRO A 114 6.94 6.56 0.73
CA PRO A 114 5.97 6.12 -0.27
C PRO A 114 4.61 6.81 -0.19
N TYR A 115 4.17 7.24 1.00
CA TYR A 115 2.90 7.97 1.10
C TYR A 115 3.00 9.32 0.39
N VAL A 116 4.13 10.01 0.61
CA VAL A 116 4.45 11.27 -0.07
C VAL A 116 4.63 11.05 -1.58
N SER A 117 5.39 10.02 -1.98
CA SER A 117 5.59 9.65 -3.39
C SER A 117 4.26 9.32 -4.10
N ARG A 118 3.38 8.58 -3.43
CA ARG A 118 2.04 8.25 -3.94
C ARG A 118 1.21 9.52 -4.13
N PHE A 119 1.27 10.46 -3.20
CA PHE A 119 0.57 11.74 -3.33
C PHE A 119 1.04 12.50 -4.58
N PHE A 120 2.36 12.68 -4.74
CA PHE A 120 2.91 13.34 -5.94
C PHE A 120 2.52 12.62 -7.23
N SER A 121 2.51 11.28 -7.22
CA SER A 121 2.09 10.48 -8.36
C SER A 121 0.62 10.70 -8.73
N LEU A 122 -0.28 10.78 -7.74
CA LEU A 122 -1.70 11.06 -7.99
C LEU A 122 -1.93 12.50 -8.49
N VAL A 123 -1.16 13.47 -8.01
CA VAL A 123 -1.19 14.85 -8.53
C VAL A 123 -0.70 14.89 -9.98
N LYS A 124 0.41 14.20 -10.28
CA LYS A 124 0.94 14.06 -11.66
C LYS A 124 -0.09 13.40 -12.58
N MET A 125 -0.79 12.37 -12.09
CA MET A 125 -1.86 11.70 -12.81
C MET A 125 -3.05 12.64 -13.10
N LYS A 126 -3.47 13.44 -12.12
CA LYS A 126 -4.55 14.43 -12.27
C LYS A 126 -4.22 15.50 -13.32
N ASN A 127 -2.98 15.97 -13.31
CA ASN A 127 -2.50 17.08 -14.15
C ASN A 127 -1.90 16.63 -15.49
N SER A 128 -1.87 15.33 -15.77
CA SER A 128 -1.38 14.79 -17.03
C SER A 128 -2.30 15.18 -18.19
N THR A 129 -1.73 15.32 -19.39
CA THR A 129 -2.46 15.59 -20.64
C THR A 129 -2.85 14.31 -21.38
N GLU A 130 -2.36 13.15 -20.95
CA GLU A 130 -2.61 11.86 -21.62
C GLU A 130 -4.06 11.39 -21.51
N ASP A 131 -4.49 10.49 -22.39
CA ASP A 131 -5.82 9.88 -22.31
C ASP A 131 -6.07 9.24 -20.93
N THR A 132 -7.13 9.74 -20.28
CA THR A 132 -7.59 9.38 -18.95
C THR A 132 -7.98 7.90 -18.85
N PHE A 133 -8.66 7.37 -19.86
CA PHE A 133 -9.11 5.97 -19.87
C PHE A 133 -7.92 5.03 -19.98
N LEU A 134 -7.01 5.32 -20.91
CA LEU A 134 -5.83 4.50 -21.15
C LEU A 134 -4.88 4.51 -19.93
N MET A 135 -4.80 5.64 -19.22
CA MET A 135 -4.05 5.75 -17.97
C MET A 135 -4.64 4.90 -16.85
N PHE A 136 -5.96 4.96 -16.68
CA PHE A 136 -6.67 4.17 -15.69
C PHE A 136 -6.50 2.67 -15.94
N CYS A 137 -6.70 2.22 -17.17
CA CYS A 137 -6.50 0.82 -17.56
C CYS A 137 -5.06 0.36 -17.35
N TRP A 138 -4.07 1.19 -17.71
CA TRP A 138 -2.66 0.86 -17.48
C TRP A 138 -2.34 0.69 -15.99
N VAL A 139 -2.78 1.63 -15.14
CA VAL A 139 -2.52 1.56 -13.69
C VAL A 139 -3.19 0.34 -13.05
N ILE A 140 -4.45 0.05 -13.39
CA ILE A 140 -5.15 -1.14 -12.88
C ILE A 140 -4.43 -2.41 -13.34
N THR A 141 -4.01 -2.46 -14.60
CA THR A 141 -3.28 -3.62 -15.13
C THR A 141 -1.96 -3.83 -14.40
N CYS A 142 -1.20 -2.75 -14.16
CA CYS A 142 0.02 -2.78 -13.35
C CYS A 142 -0.24 -3.35 -11.95
N ASP A 143 -1.28 -2.87 -11.26
CA ASP A 143 -1.59 -3.30 -9.90
C ASP A 143 -2.02 -4.78 -9.84
N ILE A 144 -2.85 -5.23 -10.79
CA ILE A 144 -3.29 -6.63 -10.89
C ILE A 144 -2.08 -7.53 -11.20
N ALA A 145 -1.24 -7.13 -12.15
CA ALA A 145 -0.01 -7.84 -12.50
C ALA A 145 0.95 -7.91 -11.29
N GLY A 146 1.05 -6.83 -10.51
CA GLY A 146 1.78 -6.76 -9.25
C GLY A 146 1.33 -7.82 -8.26
N GLN A 147 0.03 -7.88 -7.98
CA GLN A 147 -0.52 -8.90 -7.08
C GLN A 147 -0.28 -10.32 -7.60
N PHE A 148 -0.39 -10.53 -8.91
CA PHE A 148 -0.16 -11.83 -9.53
C PHE A 148 1.30 -12.27 -9.38
N ILE A 149 2.26 -11.42 -9.74
CA ILE A 149 3.69 -11.72 -9.63
C ILE A 149 4.08 -11.96 -8.18
N SER A 150 3.68 -11.09 -7.24
CA SER A 150 4.00 -11.29 -5.83
C SER A 150 3.51 -12.65 -5.33
N LYS A 151 2.30 -13.07 -5.70
CA LYS A 151 1.78 -14.38 -5.29
C LYS A 151 2.54 -15.54 -5.93
N LEU A 152 2.96 -15.40 -7.19
CA LEU A 152 3.75 -16.39 -7.91
C LEU A 152 5.15 -16.53 -7.27
N THR A 153 5.80 -15.41 -6.98
CA THR A 153 7.08 -15.34 -6.29
C THR A 153 7.04 -16.05 -4.92
N PHE A 154 5.97 -15.84 -4.15
CA PHE A 154 5.84 -16.40 -2.80
C PHE A 154 5.05 -17.72 -2.73
N LYS A 155 4.71 -18.33 -3.87
CA LYS A 155 3.90 -19.55 -3.96
C LYS A 155 2.59 -19.47 -3.12
N LYS A 156 2.02 -18.28 -2.97
CA LYS A 156 0.79 -18.04 -2.18
C LYS A 156 -0.44 -18.31 -3.04
N LYS A 157 -1.53 -18.84 -2.45
CA LYS A 157 -2.79 -19.07 -3.16
C LYS A 157 -3.33 -17.76 -3.76
N PHE A 158 -3.74 -17.82 -5.03
CA PHE A 158 -4.30 -16.66 -5.72
C PHE A 158 -5.72 -16.35 -5.22
N LYS A 159 -5.81 -15.47 -4.22
CA LYS A 159 -7.08 -14.85 -3.80
C LYS A 159 -6.95 -13.34 -3.91
N VAL A 160 -7.57 -12.75 -4.93
CA VAL A 160 -7.69 -11.29 -5.01
C VAL A 160 -8.86 -10.92 -4.10
N LYS A 161 -8.61 -10.11 -3.07
CA LYS A 161 -9.68 -9.60 -2.23
C LYS A 161 -10.42 -8.54 -3.04
N THR A 162 -11.72 -8.71 -3.24
CA THR A 162 -12.59 -7.73 -3.93
C THR A 162 -12.43 -6.32 -3.33
N LEU A 163 -12.18 -6.25 -2.02
CA LEU A 163 -11.95 -5.00 -1.30
C LEU A 163 -10.68 -4.27 -1.76
N ASP A 164 -9.60 -4.97 -2.14
CA ASP A 164 -8.38 -4.32 -2.62
C ASP A 164 -8.53 -3.80 -4.06
N LEU A 165 -9.28 -4.51 -4.90
CA LEU A 165 -9.69 -4.00 -6.22
C LEU A 165 -10.58 -2.76 -6.09
N LEU A 166 -11.57 -2.81 -5.19
CA LEU A 166 -12.47 -1.68 -4.96
C LEU A 166 -11.69 -0.44 -4.47
N LYS A 167 -10.70 -0.62 -3.57
CA LYS A 167 -9.81 0.47 -3.15
C LYS A 167 -9.13 1.14 -4.34
N MET A 168 -8.54 0.34 -5.23
CA MET A 168 -7.84 0.85 -6.41
C MET A 168 -8.80 1.62 -7.30
N VAL A 169 -9.95 1.02 -7.64
CA VAL A 169 -10.97 1.64 -8.50
C VAL A 169 -11.47 2.95 -7.91
N VAL A 170 -11.73 3.03 -6.60
CA VAL A 170 -12.22 4.27 -5.97
C VAL A 170 -11.13 5.35 -5.93
N VAL A 171 -9.87 5.00 -5.59
CA VAL A 171 -8.78 6.00 -5.57
C VAL A 171 -8.53 6.53 -6.98
N TYR A 172 -8.33 5.66 -7.97
CA TYR A 172 -8.03 6.09 -9.32
C TYR A 172 -9.23 6.75 -9.99
N GLY A 173 -10.43 6.17 -9.85
CA GLY A 173 -11.67 6.76 -10.34
C GLY A 173 -11.98 8.12 -9.73
N GLY A 174 -11.69 8.32 -8.44
CA GLY A 174 -11.78 9.61 -7.78
C GLY A 174 -10.81 10.64 -8.39
N VAL A 175 -9.56 10.26 -8.66
CA VAL A 175 -8.60 11.14 -9.35
C VAL A 175 -9.06 11.46 -10.78
N LEU A 176 -9.68 10.50 -11.48
CA LEU A 176 -10.27 10.78 -12.81
C LEU A 176 -11.40 11.80 -12.72
N ALA A 177 -12.29 11.68 -11.73
CA ALA A 177 -13.36 12.64 -11.51
C ALA A 177 -12.79 14.04 -11.23
N LEU A 178 -11.77 14.15 -10.34
CA LEU A 178 -11.11 15.42 -10.07
C LEU A 178 -10.51 16.06 -11.33
N ARG A 179 -9.95 15.24 -12.23
CA ARG A 179 -9.44 15.68 -13.52
C ARG A 179 -10.55 16.19 -14.44
N GLN A 180 -11.65 15.43 -14.57
CA GLN A 180 -12.80 15.78 -15.40
C GLN A 180 -13.45 17.11 -14.97
N TYR A 181 -13.56 17.32 -13.65
CA TYR A 181 -14.14 18.54 -13.07
C TYR A 181 -13.13 19.68 -12.83
N ARG A 182 -11.85 19.50 -13.24
CA ARG A 182 -10.77 20.49 -13.06
C ARG A 182 -10.64 21.03 -11.62
N MET A 183 -10.84 20.15 -10.65
CA MET A 183 -10.78 20.52 -9.23
C MET A 183 -9.33 20.83 -8.79
N PRO A 184 -9.12 21.71 -7.80
CA PRO A 184 -7.79 22.04 -7.30
C PRO A 184 -7.06 20.86 -6.64
N ASP A 185 -5.72 20.92 -6.57
CA ASP A 185 -4.84 19.80 -6.19
C ASP A 185 -5.07 19.27 -4.76
N TYR A 186 -5.53 20.11 -3.84
CA TYR A 186 -5.76 19.69 -2.45
C TYR A 186 -6.84 18.60 -2.32
N TYR A 187 -7.78 18.48 -3.27
CA TYR A 187 -8.76 17.40 -3.28
C TYR A 187 -8.14 16.02 -3.54
N VAL A 188 -6.94 15.96 -4.11
CA VAL A 188 -6.20 14.70 -4.28
C VAL A 188 -5.86 14.09 -2.91
N ILE A 189 -5.58 14.92 -1.90
CA ILE A 189 -5.34 14.47 -0.51
C ILE A 189 -6.60 13.79 0.02
N VAL A 190 -7.77 14.39 -0.23
CA VAL A 190 -9.06 13.88 0.22
C VAL A 190 -9.35 12.54 -0.44
N VAL A 191 -9.21 12.42 -1.76
CA VAL A 191 -9.43 11.16 -2.49
C VAL A 191 -8.44 10.07 -2.06
N ALA A 192 -7.17 10.40 -1.87
CA ALA A 192 -6.15 9.46 -1.41
C ALA A 192 -6.45 8.89 -0.01
N ASN A 193 -7.09 9.68 0.87
CA ASN A 193 -7.38 9.30 2.25
C ASN A 193 -8.81 8.79 2.48
N ILE A 194 -9.78 9.12 1.61
CA ILE A 194 -11.19 8.68 1.72
C ILE A 194 -11.30 7.16 1.77
N VAL A 195 -10.52 6.46 0.96
CA VAL A 195 -10.58 5.00 0.84
C VAL A 195 -10.03 4.28 2.10
N PRO A 196 -8.83 4.58 2.60
CA PRO A 196 -8.37 3.98 3.86
C PRO A 196 -9.23 4.40 5.07
N LEU A 197 -9.78 5.61 5.09
CA LEU A 197 -10.67 6.07 6.17
C LEU A 197 -12.03 5.37 6.14
N SER A 198 -12.66 5.26 4.97
CA SER A 198 -13.97 4.59 4.82
C SER A 198 -13.90 3.11 5.18
N ILE A 199 -12.79 2.43 4.87
CA ILE A 199 -12.62 1.01 5.21
C ILE A 199 -12.39 0.83 6.70
N LYS A 200 -11.56 1.67 7.33
CA LYS A 200 -11.45 1.70 8.80
C LYS A 200 -12.80 1.98 9.44
N ALA A 201 -13.56 2.96 8.94
CA ALA A 201 -14.89 3.30 9.44
C ALA A 201 -15.87 2.13 9.33
N VAL A 202 -15.90 1.40 8.20
CA VAL A 202 -16.73 0.20 8.02
C VAL A 202 -16.28 -0.94 8.94
N GLU A 203 -14.98 -1.15 9.14
CA GLU A 203 -14.47 -2.12 10.10
C GLU A 203 -14.80 -1.76 11.56
N TYR A 204 -14.73 -0.47 11.92
CA TYR A 204 -15.18 0.03 13.22
C TYR A 204 -16.68 -0.18 13.39
N LEU A 205 -17.50 0.21 12.41
CA LEU A 205 -18.96 0.02 12.44
C LEU A 205 -19.36 -1.46 12.49
N LYS A 206 -18.61 -2.36 11.84
CA LYS A 206 -18.82 -3.82 11.94
C LYS A 206 -18.38 -4.42 13.28
N LYS A 207 -17.50 -3.75 14.04
CA LYS A 207 -17.13 -4.17 15.41
C LYS A 207 -18.15 -3.70 16.46
N VAL A 208 -19.02 -2.75 16.13
CA VAL A 208 -19.98 -2.15 17.08
C VAL A 208 -21.22 -3.01 17.37
N PRO A 209 -21.70 -3.97 16.54
CA PRO A 209 -22.80 -4.86 16.92
C PRO A 209 -22.32 -6.28 17.25
N ALA A 210 -21.38 -6.43 18.19
CA ALA A 210 -21.20 -7.67 18.94
C ALA A 210 -21.32 -7.47 20.47
N MET A 211 -21.53 -6.22 20.92
CA MET A 211 -21.62 -5.87 22.34
C MET A 211 -23.06 -5.66 22.84
N LYS A 212 -24.08 -5.92 22.00
CA LYS A 212 -25.51 -5.82 22.38
C LYS A 212 -26.30 -7.14 22.30
N ILE A 213 -25.62 -8.29 22.24
CA ILE A 213 -26.26 -9.61 22.39
C ILE A 213 -25.42 -10.45 23.36
N LYS A 214 -25.36 -10.02 24.62
CA LYS A 214 -24.94 -10.88 25.75
C LYS A 214 -25.62 -10.52 27.07
N HIS A 215 -26.63 -9.65 27.04
CA HIS A 215 -27.31 -9.17 28.26
C HIS A 215 -28.79 -9.55 28.35
N THR A 216 -29.28 -10.47 27.51
CA THR A 216 -30.69 -10.90 27.48
C THR A 216 -30.89 -12.42 27.54
N GLU A 217 -29.93 -13.17 28.07
CA GLU A 217 -30.13 -14.59 28.46
C GLU A 217 -29.71 -14.89 29.91
N CYS A 218 -29.35 -13.87 30.72
CA CYS A 218 -29.02 -14.05 32.14
C CYS A 218 -30.22 -13.87 33.09
N ILE A 219 -31.46 -13.80 32.58
CA ILE A 219 -32.67 -13.70 33.43
C ILE A 219 -33.72 -14.66 32.88
N LYS A 220 -33.55 -15.95 33.15
CA LYS A 220 -34.58 -17.00 33.33
C LYS A 220 -33.93 -18.36 33.15
N GLU A 221 -33.35 -18.87 34.25
CA GLU A 221 -33.35 -20.28 34.66
C GLU A 221 -32.43 -20.44 35.89
N GLU A 222 -32.83 -19.81 37.00
CA GLU A 222 -32.70 -20.50 38.28
C GLU A 222 -33.78 -21.59 38.26
N ASP A 223 -33.42 -22.82 37.92
CA ASP A 223 -33.77 -23.95 38.76
C ASP A 223 -33.08 -25.25 38.34
N LYS A 224 -32.61 -25.97 39.35
CA LYS A 224 -32.21 -27.39 39.37
C LYS A 224 -30.75 -27.78 39.05
N LYS A 225 -30.08 -28.07 40.17
CA LYS A 225 -29.10 -29.15 40.43
C LYS A 225 -27.63 -28.86 40.11
N ALA A 226 -26.90 -28.55 41.18
CA ALA A 226 -25.46 -28.79 41.27
C ALA A 226 -25.14 -30.29 41.08
N PRO A 227 -23.99 -30.60 40.44
CA PRO A 227 -23.12 -31.60 41.05
C PRO A 227 -21.64 -31.21 41.05
N ILE A 228 -21.10 -31.20 42.28
CA ILE A 228 -19.84 -31.83 42.71
C ILE A 228 -18.58 -31.45 41.90
N ARG A 229 -17.81 -30.51 42.47
CA ARG A 229 -16.40 -30.28 42.15
C ARG A 229 -15.59 -31.57 42.34
N LYS A 230 -15.02 -32.12 41.26
CA LYS A 230 -13.94 -33.12 41.36
C LYS A 230 -12.63 -32.38 41.68
N ALA A 231 -12.06 -32.68 42.84
CA ALA A 231 -10.74 -32.22 43.26
C ALA A 231 -9.62 -32.76 42.32
N PRO A 232 -8.50 -32.03 42.17
CA PRO A 232 -7.40 -32.45 41.30
C PRO A 232 -6.71 -33.71 41.85
N LYS A 233 -6.61 -34.76 41.03
CA LYS A 233 -5.77 -35.94 41.28
C LYS A 233 -4.30 -35.52 41.31
N ARG A 234 -3.78 -35.19 42.49
CA ARG A 234 -2.33 -35.12 42.77
C ARG A 234 -1.93 -36.37 43.57
N LYS A 235 -0.88 -37.03 43.07
CA LYS A 235 -0.07 -38.11 43.70
C LYS A 235 -0.64 -39.54 43.64
N ALA A 236 -0.38 -40.20 42.52
CA ALA A 236 -0.34 -41.67 42.41
C ALA A 236 0.91 -42.13 41.62
N SER A 237 2.07 -41.52 41.89
CA SER A 237 3.35 -41.95 41.31
C SER A 237 4.47 -42.10 42.36
N LEU A 238 4.13 -42.13 43.65
CA LEU A 238 5.11 -42.31 44.74
C LEU A 238 5.05 -43.69 45.42
N SER A 239 4.11 -44.57 45.06
CA SER A 239 4.06 -45.96 45.54
C SER A 239 4.73 -46.99 44.62
N ALA A 240 5.14 -46.63 43.40
CA ALA A 240 5.82 -47.55 42.48
C ALA A 240 7.36 -47.62 42.68
N LYS A 241 7.92 -46.95 43.69
CA LYS A 241 9.36 -46.93 43.97
C LYS A 241 9.78 -47.66 45.25
N LEU A 242 8.86 -48.34 45.95
CA LEU A 242 9.14 -49.04 47.21
C LEU A 242 8.97 -50.57 47.15
N GLU A 243 8.57 -51.15 46.01
CA GLU A 243 8.49 -52.61 45.80
C GLU A 243 9.56 -53.20 44.87
N LYS A 244 10.54 -52.40 44.43
CA LYS A 244 11.74 -52.91 43.70
C LYS A 244 13.02 -52.90 44.53
N SER A 245 12.89 -52.84 45.86
CA SER A 245 14.00 -53.06 46.78
C SER A 245 13.51 -53.86 47.97
N LYS A 246 13.22 -55.14 47.71
CA LYS A 246 13.31 -56.26 48.65
C LYS A 246 13.46 -57.54 47.84
#